data_AF-A0AAX1CLL5-F1
#
_entry.id   AF-A0AAX1CLL5-F1
#
_cell.length_a   1.000
_cell.length_b   1.000
_cell.length_c   1.000
_cell.angle_alpha   90.00
_cell.angle_beta   90.00
_cell.angle_gamma   90.00
#
_symmetry.space_group_name_H-M   'P 1'
#
loop_
_entity.id
_entity.type
_entity.pdbx_description
1 polymer ?
#
loop_
_entity_poly.entity_id
_entity_poly.type
_entity_poly.pdbx_seq_one_letter_code
_entity_poly.pdbx_strand_id
1 'polypeptide(L)'
;ALLCLAWVPIAFLDQSLWALALGVLLLDIAAQALHVTNQTMIFAIGAQAHSRLVGGYMMFYAAGSGLGSIASTFVYARAGWLGVCALGAGLSLVAAAFWALTLPRRTAPGGVAPRRA
;
A
#
# COMPACT_ATOMS: atom_id res chain seq x y z
N ALA A 1 0.44 5.66 5.42
CA ALA A 1 -0.33 6.80 5.97
C ALA A 1 -1.45 7.24 5.03
N LEU A 2 -1.14 7.73 3.81
CA LEU A 2 -2.16 8.14 2.82
C LEU A 2 -3.22 7.07 2.54
N LEU A 3 -2.79 5.81 2.35
CA LEU A 3 -3.66 4.64 2.17
C LEU A 3 -4.58 4.33 3.36
N CYS A 4 -4.25 4.75 4.58
CA CYS A 4 -5.14 4.59 5.74
C CYS A 4 -6.12 5.76 5.83
N LEU A 5 -5.65 6.98 5.52
CA LEU A 5 -6.45 8.21 5.58
C LEU A 5 -7.54 8.25 4.50
N ALA A 6 -7.30 7.63 3.33
CA ALA A 6 -8.28 7.56 2.25
C ALA A 6 -9.59 6.86 2.64
N TRP A 7 -9.58 5.93 3.60
CA TRP A 7 -10.77 5.20 4.01
C TRP A 7 -11.77 6.02 4.83
N VAL A 8 -11.32 7.09 5.47
CA VAL A 8 -12.17 7.98 6.29
C VAL A 8 -13.23 8.69 5.43
N PRO A 9 -12.89 9.43 4.35
CA PRO A 9 -13.90 10.05 3.49
C PRO A 9 -14.74 9.02 2.70
N ILE A 10 -14.17 7.86 2.35
CA ILE A 10 -14.90 6.77 1.67
C ILE A 10 -16.02 6.20 2.56
N ALA A 11 -15.81 6.14 3.89
CA ALA A 11 -16.82 5.67 4.84
C ALA A 11 -18.07 6.57 4.91
N PHE A 12 -17.98 7.84 4.51
CA PHE A 12 -19.10 8.80 4.49
C PHE A 12 -19.94 8.73 3.19
N LEU A 13 -19.97 7.59 2.50
CA LEU A 13 -20.75 7.40 1.26
C LEU A 13 -22.22 7.82 1.41
N ASP A 14 -22.85 7.44 2.53
CA ASP A 14 -24.28 7.71 2.77
C ASP A 14 -24.59 9.21 2.95
N GLN A 15 -23.57 10.06 3.13
CA GLN A 15 -23.73 11.49 3.40
C GLN A 15 -23.46 12.35 2.16
N SER A 16 -22.52 11.97 1.29
CA SER A 16 -22.19 12.75 0.10
C SER A 16 -21.38 11.97 -0.92
N LEU A 17 -21.88 11.93 -2.17
CA LEU A 17 -21.13 11.40 -3.32
C LEU A 17 -19.83 12.17 -3.58
N TRP A 18 -19.75 13.44 -3.20
CA TRP A 18 -18.51 14.22 -3.31
C TRP A 18 -17.46 13.78 -2.30
N ALA A 19 -17.85 13.37 -1.09
CA ALA A 19 -16.93 12.82 -0.10
C ALA A 19 -16.35 11.47 -0.58
N LEU A 20 -17.19 10.64 -1.20
CA LEU A 20 -16.74 9.42 -1.87
C LEU A 20 -15.72 9.72 -2.98
N ALA A 21 -16.04 10.66 -3.89
CA ALA A 21 -15.16 11.01 -5.00
C ALA A 21 -13.79 11.50 -4.51
N LEU A 22 -13.76 12.34 -3.47
CA LEU A 22 -12.53 12.82 -2.86
C LEU A 22 -11.72 11.66 -2.23
N GLY A 23 -12.40 10.72 -1.58
CA GLY A 23 -11.78 9.53 -1.01
C GLY A 23 -11.17 8.60 -2.05
N VAL A 24 -11.87 8.35 -3.16
CA VAL A 24 -11.36 7.56 -4.30
C VAL A 24 -10.16 8.23 -4.95
N LEU A 25 -10.20 9.55 -5.15
CA LEU A 25 -9.06 10.31 -5.67
C LEU A 25 -7.83 10.18 -4.75
N LEU A 26 -8.03 10.29 -3.43
CA LEU A 26 -6.95 10.13 -2.47
C LEU A 26 -6.37 8.70 -2.48
N LEU A 27 -7.23 7.70 -2.66
CA LEU A 27 -6.84 6.29 -2.77
C LEU A 27 -6.03 6.04 -4.05
N ASP A 28 -6.41 6.64 -5.18
CA ASP A 28 -5.66 6.55 -6.44
C ASP A 28 -4.26 7.17 -6.32
N ILE A 29 -4.16 8.37 -5.76
CA ILE A 29 -2.87 9.03 -5.52
C ILE A 29 -1.98 8.16 -4.62
N ALA A 30 -2.56 7.57 -3.56
CA ALA A 30 -1.82 6.69 -2.67
C ALA A 30 -1.35 5.40 -3.38
N ALA A 31 -2.20 4.83 -4.24
CA ALA A 31 -1.87 3.64 -5.03
C ALA A 31 -0.76 3.93 -6.05
N GLN A 32 -0.85 5.05 -6.76
CA GLN A 32 0.19 5.46 -7.70
C GLN A 32 1.53 5.71 -7.00
N ALA A 33 1.53 6.41 -5.86
CA ALA A 33 2.74 6.64 -5.08
C ALA A 33 3.38 5.33 -4.56
N LEU A 34 2.54 4.38 -4.12
CA LEU A 34 3.00 3.06 -3.71
C LEU A 34 3.62 2.29 -4.87
N HIS A 35 2.98 2.32 -6.05
CA HIS A 35 3.47 1.64 -7.24
C HIS A 35 4.81 2.19 -7.70
N VAL A 36 4.98 3.52 -7.72
CA VAL A 36 6.25 4.17 -8.04
C VAL A 36 7.32 3.76 -7.02
N THR A 37 7.01 3.76 -5.72
CA THR A 37 7.95 3.34 -4.66
C THR A 37 8.38 1.88 -4.87
N ASN A 38 7.43 0.98 -5.14
CA ASN A 38 7.69 -0.43 -5.42
C ASN A 38 8.57 -0.62 -6.65
N GLN A 39 8.29 0.09 -7.75
CA GLN A 39 9.11 0.04 -8.96
C GLN A 39 10.53 0.56 -8.71
N THR A 40 10.68 1.67 -7.99
CA THR A 40 12.00 2.25 -7.68
C THR A 40 12.85 1.28 -6.85
N MET A 41 12.24 0.55 -5.91
CA MET A 41 12.93 -0.50 -5.15
C MET A 41 13.32 -1.71 -6.01
N ILE A 42 12.43 -2.15 -6.90
CA ILE A 42 12.73 -3.27 -7.82
C ILE A 42 13.87 -2.89 -8.75
N PHE A 43 13.87 -1.67 -9.30
CA PHE A 43 14.93 -1.17 -10.19
C PHE A 43 16.28 -0.96 -9.48
N ALA A 44 16.30 -0.83 -8.14
CA ALA A 44 17.54 -0.71 -7.37
C ALA A 44 18.32 -2.05 -7.25
N ILE A 45 17.67 -3.19 -7.55
CA ILE A 45 18.29 -4.52 -7.52
C ILE A 45 18.83 -4.82 -8.93
N GLY A 46 20.13 -5.10 -9.06
CA GLY A 46 20.86 -5.16 -10.33
C GLY A 46 20.18 -5.94 -11.47
N ALA A 47 20.48 -5.52 -12.71
CA ALA A 47 19.76 -5.86 -13.96
C ALA A 47 19.48 -7.36 -14.22
N GLN A 48 20.25 -8.29 -13.64
CA GLN A 48 20.13 -9.72 -13.91
C GLN A 48 18.89 -10.40 -13.28
N ALA A 49 18.31 -9.85 -12.21
CA ALA A 49 17.15 -10.45 -11.53
C ALA A 49 15.81 -9.76 -11.85
N HIS A 50 15.84 -8.75 -12.70
CA HIS A 50 14.78 -7.77 -12.84
C HIS A 50 13.44 -8.34 -13.36
N SER A 51 13.47 -9.10 -14.47
CA SER A 51 12.26 -9.70 -15.06
C SER A 51 11.55 -10.68 -14.12
N ARG A 52 12.32 -11.45 -13.33
CA ARG A 52 11.77 -12.40 -12.35
C ARG A 52 11.11 -11.69 -11.17
N LEU A 53 11.71 -10.61 -10.68
CA LEU A 53 11.15 -9.82 -9.57
C LEU A 53 9.88 -9.08 -9.99
N VAL A 54 9.86 -8.50 -11.20
CA VAL A 54 8.66 -7.84 -11.74
C VAL A 54 7.53 -8.86 -11.95
N GLY A 55 7.83 -10.04 -12.52
CA GLY A 55 6.85 -11.11 -12.68
C GLY A 55 6.28 -11.60 -11.35
N GLY A 56 7.13 -11.80 -10.34
CA GLY A 56 6.70 -12.15 -8.98
C GLY A 56 5.81 -11.07 -8.36
N TYR A 57 6.22 -9.80 -8.45
CA TYR A 57 5.42 -8.66 -7.98
C TYR A 57 4.03 -8.63 -8.61
N MET A 58 3.93 -8.77 -9.94
CA MET A 58 2.65 -8.74 -10.65
C MET A 58 1.75 -9.94 -10.31
N MET A 59 2.32 -11.12 -10.05
CA MET A 59 1.56 -12.29 -9.60
C MET A 59 0.92 -12.04 -8.23
N PHE A 60 1.68 -11.50 -7.28
CA PHE A 60 1.13 -11.13 -5.97
C PHE A 60 0.11 -10.01 -6.07
N TYR A 61 0.37 -9.01 -6.91
CA TYR A 61 -0.57 -7.91 -7.15
C TYR A 61 -1.90 -8.43 -7.70
N ALA A 62 -1.88 -9.25 -8.74
CA ALA A 62 -3.08 -9.83 -9.35
C ALA A 62 -3.84 -10.75 -8.38
N ALA A 63 -3.13 -11.61 -7.64
CA ALA A 63 -3.74 -12.47 -6.63
C ALA A 63 -4.39 -11.64 -5.51
N GLY A 64 -3.70 -10.60 -5.04
CA GLY A 64 -4.20 -9.67 -4.03
C GLY A 64 -5.45 -8.91 -4.50
N SER A 65 -5.47 -8.41 -5.73
CA SER A 65 -6.64 -7.75 -6.32
C SER A 65 -7.83 -8.69 -6.46
N GLY A 66 -7.60 -9.94 -6.90
CA GLY A 66 -8.66 -10.95 -7.00
C GLY A 66 -9.27 -11.30 -5.64
N LEU A 67 -8.42 -11.58 -4.65
CA LEU A 67 -8.85 -11.86 -3.27
C LEU A 67 -9.55 -10.66 -2.64
N GLY A 68 -9.03 -9.45 -2.84
CA GLY A 68 -9.62 -8.21 -2.35
C GLY A 68 -11.01 -7.94 -2.93
N SER A 69 -11.22 -8.24 -4.22
CA SER A 69 -12.53 -8.13 -4.87
C SER A 69 -13.56 -9.07 -4.23
N ILE A 70 -13.23 -10.36 -4.11
CA ILE A 70 -14.11 -11.37 -3.48
C ILE A 70 -14.41 -11.00 -2.02
N ALA A 71 -13.38 -10.63 -1.26
CA ALA A 71 -13.54 -10.23 0.14
C ALA A 71 -14.43 -8.98 0.28
N SER A 72 -14.25 -7.98 -0.58
CA SER A 72 -15.06 -6.76 -0.58
C SER A 72 -16.52 -7.06 -0.88
N THR A 73 -16.81 -7.89 -1.88
CA THR A 73 -18.18 -8.31 -2.20
C THR A 73 -18.82 -9.09 -1.04
N PHE A 74 -18.08 -10.02 -0.44
CA PHE A 74 -18.57 -10.82 0.68
C PHE A 74 -18.84 -9.99 1.93
N VAL A 75 -17.95 -9.05 2.24
CA VAL A 75 -18.08 -8.14 3.40
C VAL A 75 -19.20 -7.15 3.16
N TYR A 76 -19.34 -6.60 1.95
CA TYR A 76 -20.47 -5.74 1.59
C TYR A 76 -21.81 -6.44 1.83
N ALA A 77 -21.94 -7.69 1.40
CA ALA A 77 -23.17 -8.47 1.58
C ALA A 77 -23.55 -8.72 3.05
N ARG A 78 -22.59 -8.71 3.99
CA ARG A 78 -22.82 -8.98 5.42
C ARG A 78 -22.86 -7.75 6.31
N ALA A 79 -21.98 -6.79 6.05
CA ALA A 79 -21.70 -5.65 6.92
C ALA A 79 -21.89 -4.30 6.20
N GLY A 80 -22.38 -4.32 4.96
CA GLY A 80 -22.64 -3.14 4.17
C GLY A 80 -21.37 -2.36 3.81
N TRP A 81 -21.57 -1.10 3.44
CA TRP A 81 -20.50 -0.22 2.95
C TRP A 81 -19.41 0.05 4.00
N LEU A 82 -19.81 0.26 5.26
CA LEU A 82 -18.86 0.49 6.35
C LEU A 82 -17.96 -0.73 6.60
N GLY A 83 -18.48 -1.95 6.41
CA GLY A 83 -17.68 -3.17 6.47
C GLY A 83 -16.57 -3.18 5.42
N VAL A 84 -16.87 -2.76 4.19
CA VAL A 84 -15.86 -2.66 3.10
C VAL A 84 -14.80 -1.63 3.45
N CYS A 85 -15.20 -0.49 4.01
CA CYS A 85 -14.26 0.55 4.44
C CYS A 85 -13.34 0.07 5.57
N ALA A 86 -13.89 -0.66 6.56
CA ALA A 86 -13.12 -1.24 7.64
C ALA A 86 -12.15 -2.33 7.15
N LEU A 87 -12.57 -3.17 6.20
CA LEU A 87 -11.72 -4.16 5.56
C LEU A 87 -10.53 -3.50 4.87
N GLY A 88 -10.80 -2.46 4.08
CA GLY A 88 -9.79 -1.69 3.38
C GLY A 88 -8.79 -1.01 4.32
N ALA A 89 -9.29 -0.35 5.37
CA ALA A 89 -8.45 0.29 6.39
C ALA A 89 -7.58 -0.75 7.12
N GLY A 90 -8.13 -1.91 7.45
CA GLY A 90 -7.40 -3.03 8.06
C GLY A 90 -6.27 -3.53 7.17
N LEU A 91 -6.53 -3.76 5.89
CA LEU A 91 -5.51 -4.16 4.91
C LEU A 91 -4.41 -3.10 4.77
N SER A 92 -4.76 -1.82 4.70
CA SER A 92 -3.79 -0.71 4.68
C SER A 92 -2.90 -0.69 5.92
N LEU A 93 -3.46 -0.95 7.11
CA LEU A 93 -2.71 -1.01 8.37
C LEU A 93 -1.77 -2.21 8.41
N VAL A 94 -2.23 -3.40 7.99
CA VAL A 94 -1.39 -4.60 7.91
C VAL A 94 -0.21 -4.38 6.96
N ALA A 95 -0.46 -3.78 5.79
CA ALA A 95 0.59 -3.45 4.84
C ALA A 95 1.61 -2.45 5.42
N ALA A 96 1.13 -1.41 6.11
CA ALA A 96 2.00 -0.43 6.76
C ALA A 96 2.83 -1.04 7.90
N ALA A 97 2.24 -1.94 8.70
CA ALA A 97 2.94 -2.66 9.75
C ALA A 97 4.02 -3.58 9.18
N PHE A 98 3.68 -4.35 8.14
CA PHE A 98 4.65 -5.21 7.45
C PHE A 98 5.83 -4.39 6.89
N TRP A 99 5.54 -3.26 6.25
CA TRP A 99 6.56 -2.33 5.77
C TRP A 99 7.46 -1.80 6.90
N ALA A 100 6.88 -1.36 8.01
CA ALA A 100 7.64 -0.86 9.16
C ALA A 100 8.54 -1.93 9.79
N LEU A 101 8.09 -3.19 9.81
CA LEU A 101 8.84 -4.32 10.34
C LEU A 101 9.97 -4.77 9.41
N THR A 102 9.80 -4.60 8.10
CA THR A 102 10.77 -5.03 7.08
C THR A 102 11.74 -3.93 6.67
N LEU A 103 11.51 -2.69 7.11
CA LEU A 103 12.41 -1.58 6.83
C LEU A 103 13.81 -1.90 7.36
N PRO A 104 14.86 -1.89 6.51
CA PRO A 104 16.23 -1.96 6.97
C PRO A 104 16.46 -0.80 7.92
N ARG A 105 16.66 -1.08 9.21
CA ARG A 105 17.08 -0.06 10.17
C ARG A 105 18.37 0.50 9.61
N ARG A 106 18.35 1.75 9.13
CA ARG A 106 19.58 2.45 8.75
C ARG A 106 20.45 2.51 10.00
N THR A 107 21.41 1.61 10.08
CA THR A 107 22.49 1.70 11.07
C THR A 107 23.10 3.07 10.85
N ALA A 108 23.07 3.92 11.90
CA ALA A 108 23.59 5.27 11.84
C ALA A 108 24.98 5.27 11.17
N PRO A 109 25.31 6.26 10.32
CA PRO A 109 26.62 6.33 9.71
C PRO A 109 27.66 6.33 10.83
N GLY A 110 28.36 5.21 10.97
CA GLY A 110 29.49 5.09 11.88
C GLY A 110 30.44 6.22 11.56
N GLY A 111 30.72 7.05 12.56
CA GLY A 111 31.56 8.23 12.43
C GLY A 111 32.82 7.88 11.65
N VAL A 112 33.04 8.59 10.55
CA VAL A 112 34.29 8.54 9.81
C VAL A 112 35.37 9.05 10.78
N ALA A 113 36.15 8.12 11.34
CA ALA A 113 37.31 8.46 12.14
C ALA A 113 38.31 9.22 11.26
N PRO A 114 38.85 10.36 11.69
CA PRO A 114 39.80 11.12 10.89
C PRO A 114 41.08 10.30 10.74
N ARG A 115 41.43 9.98 9.49
CA ARG A 115 42.73 9.42 9.10
C ARG A 115 43.81 10.42 9.56
N ARG A 116 44.55 10.09 10.62
CA ARG A 116 45.75 10.83 11.00
C ARG A 116 46.83 10.59 9.93
N ALA A 117 47.39 11.70 9.46
CA ALA A 117 48.51 11.82 8.54
C ALA A 117 49.82 11.34 9.17
#